data_AF-A0A3N5XGN2-F1
#
_entry.id   AF-A0A3N5XGN2-F1
#
_cell.length_a   1.000
_cell.length_b   1.000
_cell.length_c   1.000
_cell.angle_alpha   90.00
_cell.angle_beta   90.00
_cell.angle_gamma   90.00
#
_symmetry.space_group_name_H-M   'P 1'
#
loop_
_entity.id
_entity.type
_entity.pdbx_description
1 polymer ?
#
loop_
_entity_poly.entity_id
_entity_poly.type
_entity_poly.pdbx_seq_one_letter_code
_entity_poly.pdbx_strand_id
1 'polypeptide(L)'
;MKILTICFGILLTLLGAVYYYLTGLAGFSTLLPALLGSFVTLFGVLQGKWKHKNPLYGAIMLAILTFISAAKGIYNLVSGQAAGDQATILQAVIGILAVVFVGLGVVLIKNFWRGWKAFGQFLGNWLARVVLTFFYFTIFVPFALGVRLFSDPLQIKKRPAELWRPRATGDQKFEDVARQF
;
A
#
# COMPACT_ATOMS: atom_id res chain seq x y z
N MET A 1 0.33 17.25 -5.54
CA MET A 1 1.61 16.98 -4.84
C MET A 1 2.73 17.90 -5.30
N LYS A 2 3.02 18.00 -6.61
CA LYS A 2 4.16 18.81 -7.11
C LYS A 2 4.23 20.23 -6.55
N ILE A 3 3.14 20.99 -6.72
CA ILE A 3 3.05 22.38 -6.23
C ILE A 3 3.26 22.45 -4.72
N LEU A 4 2.66 21.53 -3.96
CA LEU A 4 2.81 21.46 -2.50
C LEU A 4 4.27 21.19 -2.08
N THR A 5 4.97 20.28 -2.76
CA THR A 5 6.39 20.00 -2.50
C THR A 5 7.29 21.18 -2.86
N ILE A 6 6.99 21.89 -3.96
CA ILE A 6 7.74 23.09 -4.37
C ILE A 6 7.52 24.23 -3.36
N CYS A 7 6.28 24.54 -3.01
CA CYS A 7 5.95 25.58 -2.04
C CYS A 7 6.56 25.27 -0.67
N PHE A 8 6.48 24.01 -0.21
CA PHE A 8 7.11 23.57 1.03
C PHE A 8 8.63 23.74 0.99
N GLY A 9 9.29 23.32 -0.09
CA GLY A 9 10.74 23.47 -0.25
C GLY A 9 11.19 24.93 -0.21
N ILE A 10 10.50 25.81 -0.95
CA ILE A 10 10.79 27.26 -0.96
C ILE A 10 10.63 27.85 0.44
N LEU A 11 9.53 27.52 1.12
CA LEU A 11 9.23 28.03 2.45
C LEU A 11 10.26 27.54 3.48
N LEU A 12 10.71 26.29 3.38
CA LEU A 12 11.77 25.72 4.21
C LEU A 12 13.12 26.42 3.97
N THR A 13 13.45 26.71 2.71
CA THR A 13 14.68 27.45 2.35
C THR A 13 14.66 28.86 2.93
N LEU A 14 13.55 29.57 2.83
CA LEU A 14 13.40 30.92 3.39
C LEU A 14 13.49 30.90 4.92
N LEU A 15 12.78 30.00 5.60
CA LEU A 15 12.83 29.86 7.06
C LEU A 15 14.25 29.47 7.54
N GLY A 16 14.93 28.58 6.83
CA GLY A 16 16.31 28.21 7.14
C GLY A 16 17.30 29.37 6.98
N ALA A 17 17.13 30.20 5.95
CA ALA A 17 17.94 31.40 5.76
C ALA A 17 17.70 32.43 6.88
N VAL A 18 16.43 32.68 7.25
CA VAL A 18 16.09 33.56 8.37
C VAL A 18 16.68 33.02 9.69
N TYR A 19 16.59 31.72 9.92
CA TYR A 19 17.18 31.06 11.09
C TYR A 19 18.69 31.27 11.17
N TYR A 20 19.39 31.16 10.05
CA TYR A 20 20.81 31.44 9.98
C TYR A 20 21.15 32.88 10.42
N TYR A 21 20.42 33.87 9.90
CA TYR A 21 20.62 35.27 10.26
C TYR A 21 20.34 35.55 11.74
N LEU A 22 19.27 34.98 12.30
CA LEU A 22 18.89 35.21 13.70
C LEU A 22 19.84 34.57 14.70
N THR A 23 20.39 33.40 14.36
CA THR A 23 21.22 32.64 15.31
C THR A 23 22.61 33.27 15.46
N GLY A 24 23.08 34.07 14.50
CA GLY A 24 24.38 34.76 14.54
C GLY A 24 25.61 33.83 14.57
N LEU A 25 25.41 32.52 14.71
CA LEU A 25 26.42 31.48 14.77
C LEU A 25 26.74 30.96 13.36
N ALA A 26 27.99 31.15 12.94
CA ALA A 26 28.55 30.67 11.68
C ALA A 26 28.83 29.16 11.70
N GLY A 27 27.82 28.35 12.04
CA GLY A 27 27.90 26.89 12.01
C GLY A 27 27.34 26.30 10.73
N PHE A 28 28.01 25.32 10.13
CA PHE A 28 27.44 24.55 9.01
C PHE A 28 26.07 23.92 9.37
N SER A 29 25.86 23.63 10.66
CA SER A 29 24.62 23.06 11.19
C SER A 29 23.40 23.98 11.12
N THR A 30 23.59 25.31 11.09
CA THR A 30 22.46 26.27 11.01
C THR A 30 21.97 26.47 9.58
N LEU A 31 22.80 26.15 8.57
CA LEU A 31 22.44 26.18 7.14
C LEU A 31 21.73 24.91 6.64
N LEU A 32 21.80 23.81 7.42
CA LEU A 32 21.20 22.53 7.05
C LEU A 32 19.73 22.65 6.61
N PRO A 33 18.83 23.35 7.33
CA PRO A 33 17.44 23.47 6.89
C PRO A 33 17.29 24.18 5.55
N ALA A 34 18.11 25.21 5.28
CA ALA A 34 18.07 25.96 4.03
C ALA A 34 18.55 25.12 2.85
N LEU A 35 19.68 24.40 3.03
CA LEU A 35 20.24 23.47 2.05
C LEU A 35 19.27 22.32 1.76
N LEU A 36 18.72 21.68 2.79
CA LEU A 36 17.76 20.60 2.60
C LEU A 36 16.48 21.10 1.89
N GLY A 37 16.03 22.32 2.18
CA GLY A 37 14.89 22.95 1.49
C GLY A 37 15.13 23.17 0.00
N SER A 38 16.35 23.55 -0.40
CA SER A 38 16.67 23.75 -1.81
C SER A 38 16.67 22.41 -2.57
N PHE A 39 17.18 21.34 -1.94
CA PHE A 39 17.07 19.98 -2.48
C PHE A 39 15.62 19.50 -2.56
N VAL A 40 14.78 19.79 -1.57
CA VAL A 40 13.34 19.45 -1.61
C VAL A 40 12.64 20.19 -2.76
N THR A 41 12.98 21.45 -2.98
CA THR A 41 12.46 22.25 -4.11
C THR A 41 12.89 21.64 -5.45
N LEU A 42 14.16 21.25 -5.58
CA LEU A 42 14.70 20.56 -6.75
C LEU A 42 13.92 19.28 -7.04
N PHE A 43 13.69 18.44 -6.03
CA PHE A 43 12.90 17.21 -6.17
C PHE A 43 11.43 17.49 -6.54
N GLY A 44 10.85 18.59 -6.05
CA GLY A 44 9.52 19.07 -6.44
C GLY A 44 9.43 19.44 -7.92
N VAL A 45 10.42 20.16 -8.45
CA VAL A 45 10.49 20.55 -9.88
C VAL A 45 10.73 19.33 -10.78
N LEU A 46 11.55 18.38 -10.34
CA LEU A 46 11.83 17.14 -11.07
C LEU A 46 10.63 16.18 -11.09
N GLN A 47 9.63 16.41 -10.24
CA GLN A 47 8.47 15.54 -10.14
C GLN A 47 7.70 15.49 -11.47
N GLY A 48 7.57 14.28 -12.03
CA GLY A 48 6.90 13.99 -13.29
C GLY A 48 7.72 14.14 -14.56
N LYS A 49 9.01 14.51 -14.49
CA LYS A 49 9.95 14.29 -15.60
C LYS A 49 10.52 12.86 -15.61
N TRP A 50 10.50 12.19 -14.46
CA TRP A 50 11.09 10.87 -14.26
C TRP A 50 9.99 9.81 -14.17
N LYS A 51 9.88 8.95 -15.20
CA LYS A 51 8.77 7.98 -15.36
C LYS A 51 8.89 6.75 -14.45
N HIS A 52 10.08 6.44 -13.93
CA HIS A 52 10.37 5.17 -13.24
C HIS A 52 10.71 5.29 -11.75
N LYS A 53 11.06 6.48 -11.25
CA LYS A 53 11.32 6.72 -9.82
C LYS A 53 10.68 8.03 -9.42
N ASN A 54 9.73 7.98 -8.50
CA ASN A 54 9.06 9.17 -8.00
C ASN A 54 10.03 9.96 -7.09
N PRO A 55 10.49 11.17 -7.48
CA PRO A 55 11.39 11.98 -6.66
C PRO A 55 10.77 12.41 -5.32
N LEU A 56 9.47 12.19 -5.15
CA LEU A 56 8.73 12.42 -3.92
C LEU A 56 9.31 11.66 -2.71
N TYR A 57 9.79 10.42 -2.90
CA TYR A 57 10.41 9.66 -1.81
C TYR A 57 11.70 10.33 -1.32
N GLY A 58 12.47 10.91 -2.25
CA GLY A 58 13.65 11.72 -1.90
C GLY A 58 13.28 12.97 -1.10
N ALA A 59 12.24 13.69 -1.53
CA ALA A 59 11.74 14.86 -0.80
C ALA A 59 11.25 14.51 0.63
N ILE A 60 10.55 13.38 0.81
CA ILE A 60 10.09 12.92 2.12
C ILE A 60 11.29 12.53 3.01
N MET A 61 12.30 11.83 2.46
CA MET A 61 13.50 11.46 3.21
C MET A 61 14.27 12.70 3.70
N LEU A 62 14.40 13.73 2.86
CA LEU A 62 15.02 15.00 3.25
C LEU A 62 14.20 15.76 4.30
N ALA A 63 12.86 15.70 4.22
CA ALA A 63 12.00 16.30 5.25
C ALA A 63 12.16 15.60 6.60
N ILE A 64 12.37 14.27 6.62
CA ILE A 64 12.67 13.52 7.85
C ILE A 64 14.03 13.96 8.43
N LEU A 65 15.05 14.11 7.59
CA LEU A 65 16.37 14.63 8.04
C LEU A 65 16.26 16.04 8.62
N THR A 66 15.44 16.89 8.00
CA THR A 66 15.15 18.24 8.51
C THR A 66 14.47 18.18 9.88
N PHE A 67 13.52 17.26 10.06
CA PHE A 67 12.86 17.06 11.35
C PHE A 67 13.84 16.62 12.44
N ILE A 68 14.76 15.69 12.13
CA ILE A 68 15.80 15.24 13.08
C ILE A 68 16.67 16.43 13.51
N SER A 69 17.04 17.30 12.57
CA SER A 69 17.78 18.54 12.89
C SER A 69 16.96 19.52 13.74
N ALA A 70 15.65 19.60 13.52
CA ALA A 70 14.75 20.50 14.24
C ALA A 70 14.28 19.96 15.61
N ALA A 71 14.47 18.66 15.88
CA ALA A 71 13.98 17.99 17.09
C ALA A 71 14.50 18.64 18.39
N LYS A 72 15.74 19.13 18.39
CA LYS A 72 16.33 19.82 19.54
C LYS A 72 15.61 21.14 19.85
N GLY A 73 15.21 21.90 18.83
CA GLY A 73 14.46 23.15 19.01
C GLY A 73 13.08 22.90 19.63
N ILE A 74 12.40 21.85 19.20
CA ILE A 74 11.12 21.43 19.79
C ILE A 74 11.31 21.04 21.26
N TYR A 75 12.31 20.22 21.57
CA TYR A 75 12.61 19.81 22.95
C TYR A 75 12.89 21.02 23.86
N ASN A 76 13.71 21.96 23.40
CA ASN A 76 14.07 23.17 24.15
C ASN A 76 12.88 24.12 24.38
N LEU A 77 11.94 24.18 23.44
CA LEU A 77 10.71 24.95 23.58
C LEU A 77 9.79 24.31 24.64
N VAL A 78 9.65 22.97 24.61
CA VAL A 78 8.79 22.22 25.55
C VAL A 78 9.39 22.18 26.95
N SER A 79 10.71 22.10 27.09
CA SER A 79 11.41 22.09 28.38
C SER A 79 11.46 23.47 29.06
N GLY A 80 10.98 24.52 28.38
CA GLY A 80 10.98 25.90 28.90
C GLY A 80 12.37 26.54 28.97
N GLN A 81 13.43 25.86 28.53
CA GLN A 81 14.81 26.34 28.61
C GLN A 81 15.11 27.50 27.66
N ALA A 82 14.29 27.70 26.63
CA ALA A 82 14.52 28.72 25.59
C ALA A 82 13.23 29.36 25.07
N ALA A 83 12.20 29.48 25.92
CA ALA A 83 10.87 29.99 25.53
C ALA A 83 10.84 31.46 25.06
N GLY A 84 11.94 32.21 25.18
CA GLY A 84 12.07 33.60 24.71
C GLY A 84 13.02 33.80 23.52
N ASP A 85 13.70 32.75 23.05
CA ASP A 85 14.68 32.87 21.98
C ASP A 85 14.03 32.68 20.60
N GLN A 86 14.16 33.71 19.75
CA GLN A 86 13.58 33.73 18.40
C GLN A 86 14.11 32.58 17.53
N ALA A 87 15.38 32.18 17.72
CA ALA A 87 15.96 31.06 16.98
C ALA A 87 15.29 29.73 17.37
N THR A 88 15.09 29.49 18.66
CA THR A 88 14.41 28.26 19.15
C THR A 88 12.97 28.16 18.62
N ILE A 89 12.22 29.27 18.60
CA ILE A 89 10.86 29.31 18.03
C ILE A 89 10.89 28.92 16.55
N LEU A 90 11.82 29.50 15.79
CA LEU A 90 11.92 29.25 14.36
C LEU A 90 12.33 27.80 14.06
N GLN A 91 13.23 27.22 14.86
CA GLN A 91 13.61 25.81 14.75
C GLN A 91 12.41 24.89 15.06
N ALA A 92 11.59 25.22 16.05
CA ALA A 92 10.36 24.48 16.34
C ALA A 92 9.34 24.57 15.19
N VAL A 93 9.17 25.75 14.59
CA VAL A 93 8.31 25.95 13.41
C VAL A 93 8.79 25.09 12.23
N ILE A 94 10.10 25.09 11.93
CA ILE A 94 10.69 24.24 10.88
C ILE A 94 10.39 22.75 11.15
N GLY A 95 10.52 22.31 12.40
CA GLY A 95 10.23 20.94 12.79
C GLY A 95 8.76 20.56 12.64
N ILE A 96 7.83 21.41 13.09
CA ILE A 96 6.39 21.19 12.95
C ILE A 96 6.00 21.12 11.47
N LEU A 97 6.51 22.06 10.66
CA LEU A 97 6.26 22.10 9.23
C LEU A 97 6.71 20.79 8.54
N ALA A 98 7.89 20.28 8.91
CA ALA A 98 8.41 19.01 8.39
C ALA A 98 7.52 17.82 8.75
N VAL A 99 7.03 17.74 9.99
CA VAL A 99 6.10 16.67 10.43
C VAL A 99 4.79 16.71 9.62
N VAL A 100 4.21 17.91 9.46
CA VAL A 100 2.97 18.07 8.69
C VAL A 100 3.17 17.63 7.24
N PHE A 101 4.29 18.00 6.61
CA PHE A 101 4.60 17.60 5.25
C PHE A 101 4.76 16.08 5.09
N VAL A 102 5.51 15.44 6.00
CA VAL A 102 5.68 13.98 6.01
C VAL A 102 4.32 13.28 6.20
N GLY A 103 3.51 13.76 7.14
CA GLY A 103 2.16 13.23 7.40
C GLY A 103 1.27 13.30 6.15
N LEU A 104 1.21 14.46 5.49
CA LEU A 104 0.48 14.63 4.23
C LEU A 104 1.01 13.69 3.13
N GLY A 105 2.33 13.55 3.02
CA GLY A 105 2.98 12.62 2.09
C GLY A 105 2.50 11.18 2.27
N VAL A 106 2.54 10.69 3.51
CA VAL A 106 2.12 9.32 3.87
C VAL A 106 0.62 9.11 3.66
N VAL A 107 -0.22 10.05 4.07
CA VAL A 107 -1.69 9.94 3.93
C VAL A 107 -2.09 9.83 2.45
N LEU A 108 -1.48 10.63 1.58
CA LEU A 108 -1.81 10.63 0.16
C LEU A 108 -1.35 9.33 -0.53
N ILE A 109 -0.19 8.78 -0.14
CA ILE A 109 0.26 7.46 -0.61
C ILE A 109 -0.71 6.38 -0.15
N LYS A 110 -1.12 6.40 1.13
CA LYS A 110 -2.05 5.42 1.69
C LYS A 110 -3.41 5.47 0.99
N ASN A 111 -3.89 6.66 0.67
CA ASN A 111 -5.18 6.83 0.00
C ASN A 111 -5.13 6.34 -1.46
N PHE A 112 -4.05 6.63 -2.17
CA PHE A 112 -3.81 6.10 -3.52
C PHE A 112 -3.69 4.58 -3.51
N TRP A 113 -2.95 4.02 -2.57
CA TRP A 113 -2.79 2.57 -2.39
C TRP A 113 -4.13 1.87 -2.12
N ARG A 114 -5.02 2.51 -1.36
CA ARG A 114 -6.38 2.01 -1.13
C ARG A 114 -7.18 1.93 -2.44
N GLY A 115 -7.12 2.98 -3.26
CA GLY A 115 -7.77 3.00 -4.58
C GLY A 115 -7.20 1.95 -5.54
N TRP A 116 -5.87 1.82 -5.57
CA TRP A 116 -5.19 0.80 -6.38
C TRP A 116 -5.60 -0.63 -6.00
N LYS A 117 -5.68 -0.93 -4.69
CA LYS A 117 -6.14 -2.25 -4.22
C LYS A 117 -7.60 -2.52 -4.59
N ALA A 118 -8.47 -1.53 -4.49
CA ALA A 118 -9.86 -1.66 -4.90
C ALA A 118 -9.97 -1.93 -6.42
N PHE A 119 -9.17 -1.24 -7.24
CA PHE A 119 -9.09 -1.51 -8.66
C PHE A 119 -8.57 -2.93 -8.95
N GLY A 120 -7.55 -3.39 -8.24
CA GLY A 120 -7.03 -4.76 -8.37
C GLY A 120 -8.07 -5.83 -8.02
N GLN A 121 -8.86 -5.62 -6.96
CA GLN A 121 -9.97 -6.52 -6.61
C GLN A 121 -11.07 -6.51 -7.68
N PHE A 122 -11.41 -5.35 -8.23
CA PHE A 122 -12.37 -5.24 -9.32
C PHE A 122 -11.90 -6.01 -10.56
N LEU A 123 -10.66 -5.77 -11.00
CA LEU A 123 -10.07 -6.44 -12.15
C LEU A 123 -9.96 -7.95 -11.92
N GLY A 124 -9.56 -8.35 -10.71
CA GLY A 124 -9.47 -9.76 -10.30
C GLY A 124 -10.82 -10.47 -10.34
N ASN A 125 -11.89 -9.87 -9.81
CA ASN A 125 -13.22 -10.46 -9.82
C ASN A 125 -13.78 -10.60 -11.24
N TRP A 126 -13.56 -9.61 -12.09
CA TRP A 126 -14.00 -9.66 -13.49
C TRP A 126 -13.20 -10.71 -14.28
N LEU A 127 -11.87 -10.68 -14.16
CA LEU A 127 -10.98 -11.64 -14.82
C LEU A 127 -11.27 -13.08 -14.34
N ALA A 128 -11.49 -13.28 -13.04
CA ALA A 128 -11.83 -14.59 -12.49
C ALA A 128 -13.12 -15.14 -13.10
N ARG A 129 -14.17 -14.32 -13.29
CA ARG A 129 -15.39 -14.76 -13.98
C ARG A 129 -15.11 -15.12 -15.43
N VAL A 130 -14.41 -14.26 -16.17
CA VAL A 130 -14.11 -14.51 -17.58
C VAL A 130 -13.31 -15.79 -17.75
N VAL A 131 -12.19 -15.91 -17.02
CA VAL A 131 -11.32 -17.10 -17.06
C VAL A 131 -12.10 -18.35 -16.62
N LEU A 132 -12.90 -18.29 -15.56
CA LEU A 132 -13.68 -19.44 -15.10
C LEU A 132 -14.74 -19.84 -16.13
N THR A 133 -15.43 -18.87 -16.76
CA THR A 133 -16.40 -19.15 -17.82
C THR A 133 -15.72 -19.84 -19.01
N PHE A 134 -14.61 -19.28 -19.52
CA PHE A 134 -13.88 -19.90 -20.62
C PHE A 134 -13.37 -21.30 -20.23
N PHE A 135 -12.73 -21.44 -19.08
CA PHE A 135 -12.23 -22.72 -18.60
C PHE A 135 -13.34 -23.78 -18.46
N TYR A 136 -14.50 -23.38 -17.94
CA TYR A 136 -15.64 -24.29 -17.79
C TYR A 136 -16.15 -24.77 -19.14
N PHE A 137 -16.39 -23.86 -20.09
CA PHE A 137 -16.93 -24.21 -21.40
C PHE A 137 -15.92 -24.88 -22.33
N THR A 138 -14.63 -24.54 -22.22
CA THR A 138 -13.59 -25.08 -23.11
C THR A 138 -13.03 -26.42 -22.61
N ILE A 139 -12.93 -26.63 -21.29
CA ILE A 139 -12.31 -27.85 -20.75
C ILE A 139 -13.37 -28.75 -20.09
N PHE A 140 -14.15 -28.22 -19.14
CA PHE A 140 -15.09 -29.05 -18.37
C PHE A 140 -16.24 -29.59 -19.21
N VAL A 141 -16.85 -28.76 -20.07
CA VAL A 141 -17.99 -29.18 -20.90
C VAL A 141 -17.63 -30.32 -21.86
N PRO A 142 -16.58 -30.23 -22.71
CA PRO A 142 -16.23 -31.34 -23.60
C PRO A 142 -15.78 -32.59 -22.83
N PHE A 143 -15.10 -32.42 -21.70
CA PHE A 143 -14.74 -33.54 -20.83
C PHE A 143 -15.98 -34.24 -20.26
N ALA A 144 -16.93 -33.47 -19.71
CA ALA A 144 -18.17 -33.99 -19.14
C ALA A 144 -19.06 -34.65 -20.22
N LEU A 145 -19.14 -34.07 -21.41
CA LEU A 145 -19.82 -34.67 -22.56
C LEU A 145 -19.17 -35.99 -22.94
N GLY A 146 -17.84 -36.06 -23.01
CA GLY A 146 -17.09 -37.28 -23.25
C GLY A 146 -17.43 -38.36 -22.22
N VAL A 147 -17.28 -38.07 -20.92
CA VAL A 147 -17.62 -39.03 -19.85
C VAL A 147 -19.09 -39.46 -19.94
N ARG A 148 -20.02 -38.54 -20.17
CA ARG A 148 -21.45 -38.87 -20.29
C ARG A 148 -21.77 -39.74 -21.50
N LEU A 149 -21.08 -39.55 -22.62
CA LEU A 149 -21.26 -40.35 -23.84
C LEU A 149 -20.65 -41.74 -23.67
N PHE A 150 -19.43 -41.84 -23.12
CA PHE A 150 -18.64 -43.08 -23.07
C PHE A 150 -18.78 -43.89 -21.78
N SER A 151 -19.10 -43.27 -20.65
CA SER A 151 -19.34 -43.94 -19.38
C SER A 151 -20.82 -43.85 -18.99
N ASP A 152 -21.45 -44.98 -18.68
CA ASP A 152 -22.78 -45.05 -18.05
C ASP A 152 -22.63 -45.55 -16.60
N PRO A 153 -22.00 -44.78 -15.70
CA PRO A 153 -21.73 -45.22 -14.33
C PRO A 153 -23.03 -45.44 -13.52
N LEU A 154 -24.14 -44.83 -13.95
CA LEU A 154 -25.45 -44.99 -13.32
C LEU A 154 -26.31 -46.07 -14.03
N GLN A 155 -25.82 -46.69 -15.10
CA GLN A 155 -26.55 -47.67 -15.92
C GLN A 155 -27.97 -47.20 -16.29
N ILE A 156 -28.15 -45.91 -16.60
CA ILE A 156 -29.47 -45.32 -16.88
C ILE A 156 -29.87 -45.57 -18.33
N LYS A 157 -28.90 -45.73 -19.25
CA LYS A 157 -29.19 -45.88 -20.68
C LYS A 157 -29.83 -47.22 -21.02
N LYS A 158 -29.62 -48.24 -20.18
CA LYS A 158 -30.31 -49.53 -20.29
C LYS A 158 -31.53 -49.48 -19.39
N ARG A 159 -32.74 -49.52 -19.97
CA ARG A 159 -33.96 -49.78 -19.19
C ARG A 159 -33.85 -51.21 -18.64
N PRO A 160 -33.70 -51.42 -17.31
CA PRO A 160 -33.74 -52.75 -16.77
C PRO A 160 -35.17 -53.29 -16.89
N ALA A 161 -35.31 -54.59 -17.19
CA ALA A 161 -36.61 -55.25 -17.20
C ALA A 161 -37.27 -55.27 -15.81
N GLU A 162 -36.46 -55.11 -14.75
CA GLU A 162 -36.89 -55.05 -13.35
C GLU A 162 -36.46 -53.73 -12.70
N LEU A 163 -37.41 -53.05 -12.03
CA LEU A 163 -37.17 -51.79 -11.32
C LEU A 163 -36.36 -51.98 -10.02
N TRP A 164 -36.37 -53.20 -9.47
CA TRP A 164 -35.64 -53.57 -8.27
C TRP A 164 -34.26 -54.10 -8.66
N ARG A 165 -33.20 -53.36 -8.31
CA ARG A 165 -31.83 -53.86 -8.50
C ARG A 165 -31.42 -54.70 -7.30
N PRO A 166 -30.87 -55.91 -7.49
CA PRO A 166 -30.31 -56.69 -6.40
C PRO A 166 -29.13 -55.92 -5.81
N ARG A 167 -29.19 -55.66 -4.50
CA ARG A 167 -28.12 -55.00 -3.75
C ARG A 167 -27.01 -56.03 -3.53
N ALA A 168 -25.84 -55.80 -4.11
CA ALA A 168 -24.63 -56.56 -3.75
C ALA A 168 -24.05 -56.03 -2.44
N THR A 169 -24.85 -56.04 -1.37
CA THR A 169 -24.37 -55.74 -0.01
C THR A 169 -23.76 -57.01 0.57
N GLY A 170 -22.61 -56.86 1.24
CA GLY A 170 -21.94 -57.94 1.98
C GLY A 170 -22.74 -58.42 3.20
N ASP A 171 -23.77 -57.67 3.60
CA ASP A 171 -24.59 -57.86 4.80
C ASP A 171 -25.55 -59.07 4.72
N GLN A 172 -25.20 -60.10 3.95
CA GLN A 172 -26.01 -61.32 3.83
C GLN A 172 -25.80 -62.27 5.01
N LYS A 173 -24.74 -62.08 5.81
CA LYS A 173 -24.45 -62.90 6.99
C LYS A 173 -24.74 -62.14 8.28
N PHE A 174 -25.23 -62.87 9.27
CA PHE A 174 -25.58 -62.33 10.58
C PHE A 174 -24.39 -61.66 11.29
N GLU A 175 -23.18 -62.16 11.03
CA GLU A 175 -21.92 -61.64 11.57
C GLU A 175 -21.57 -60.24 11.03
N ASP A 176 -21.97 -59.92 9.80
CA ASP A 176 -21.70 -58.62 9.18
C ASP A 176 -22.61 -57.52 9.76
N VAL A 177 -23.84 -57.89 10.16
CA VAL A 177 -24.80 -57.00 10.84
C VAL A 177 -24.28 -56.58 12.23
N ALA A 178 -23.59 -57.48 12.93
CA ALA A 178 -23.02 -57.21 14.26
C ALA A 178 -21.82 -56.25 14.23
N ARG A 179 -21.24 -55.95 13.06
CA ARG A 179 -20.08 -55.04 12.90
C ARG A 179 -20.47 -53.59 12.57
N GLN A 180 -21.74 -53.30 12.32
CA GLN A 180 -22.21 -51.96 11.95
C GLN A 180 -22.59 -51.05 13.14
N PHE A 181 -22.69 -51.61 14.36
CA PHE A 181 -22.98 -50.89 15.61
C PHE A 181 -21.87 -51.12 16.62
#